data_AF-Q0W8V7-F1
#
_entry.id   AF-Q0W8V7-F1
#
_cell.length_a   1.000
_cell.length_b   1.000
_cell.length_c   1.000
_cell.angle_alpha   90.00
_cell.angle_beta   90.00
_cell.angle_gamma   90.00
#
_symmetry.space_group_name_H-M   'P 1'
#
loop_
_entity.id
_entity.type
_entity.pdbx_description
1 polymer ?
#
loop_
_entity_poly.entity_id
_entity_poly.type
_entity_poly.pdbx_seq_one_letter_code
_entity_poly.pdbx_strand_id
1 'polypeptide(L)'
;MVEIYMVKKFAKNDEGVSAVIGVILMVAITVILAAVIAAFVFSMSNGVSKPYTVGITIKKTTSGDVLITNVGGPDVGQMQSVTVSYQPSGSTVVGPTDATTELKDVGGSYTIDGTSAPTPTHVIVTATFADGKTQVIGEADV
;
A
#
# COMPACT_ATOMS: atom_id res chain seq x y z
N MET A 1 8.08 -64.41 -56.39
CA MET A 1 7.79 -64.40 -54.93
C MET A 1 8.89 -63.61 -54.21
N VAL A 2 8.96 -62.30 -54.46
CA VAL A 2 9.93 -61.37 -53.84
C VAL A 2 9.20 -60.04 -53.68
N GLU A 3 8.18 -59.97 -52.81
CA GLU A 3 7.44 -58.71 -52.63
C GLU A 3 6.86 -58.48 -51.23
N ILE A 4 7.38 -59.14 -50.17
CA ILE A 4 6.77 -58.99 -48.83
C ILE A 4 7.78 -58.68 -47.70
N TYR A 5 9.09 -58.74 -47.93
CA TYR A 5 10.09 -58.61 -46.84
C TYR A 5 10.58 -57.19 -46.52
N MET A 6 9.77 -56.16 -46.77
CA MET A 6 10.16 -54.77 -46.48
C MET A 6 9.06 -53.91 -45.83
N VAL A 7 8.14 -54.52 -45.07
CA VAL A 7 7.16 -53.79 -44.24
C VAL A 7 7.08 -54.43 -42.86
N LYS A 8 8.15 -54.36 -42.06
CA LYS A 8 8.09 -54.67 -40.62
C LYS A 8 9.34 -54.24 -39.84
N LYS A 9 9.80 -53.00 -40.03
CA LYS A 9 10.93 -52.46 -39.24
C LYS A 9 10.81 -51.00 -38.79
N PHE A 10 9.62 -50.41 -38.81
CA PHE A 10 9.41 -49.01 -38.39
C PHE A 10 8.44 -48.81 -37.22
N ALA A 11 7.73 -49.84 -36.75
CA ALA A 11 6.70 -49.68 -35.69
C ALA A 11 7.16 -50.01 -34.26
N LYS A 12 8.44 -50.38 -34.04
CA LYS A 12 8.93 -50.88 -32.73
C LYS A 12 9.75 -49.86 -31.92
N ASN A 13 10.03 -48.68 -32.47
CA ASN A 13 10.88 -47.66 -31.84
C ASN A 13 10.12 -46.41 -31.34
N ASP A 14 8.79 -46.35 -31.47
CA ASP A 14 7.98 -45.20 -31.04
C ASP A 14 7.35 -45.36 -29.63
N GLU A 15 7.34 -46.57 -29.07
CA GLU A 15 6.72 -46.83 -27.75
C GLU A 15 7.48 -46.18 -26.59
N GLY A 16 8.75 -45.83 -26.76
CA GLY A 16 9.55 -45.08 -25.78
C GLY A 16 9.46 -43.56 -25.93
N VAL A 17 9.07 -43.06 -27.11
CA VAL A 17 9.07 -41.63 -27.44
C VAL A 17 7.81 -40.94 -26.90
N SER A 18 6.68 -41.66 -26.81
CA SER A 18 5.44 -41.13 -26.22
C SER A 18 5.52 -40.90 -24.70
N ALA A 19 6.21 -41.79 -23.97
CA ALA A 19 6.44 -41.64 -22.52
C ALA A 19 7.27 -40.37 -22.21
N VAL A 20 8.32 -40.15 -23.00
CA VAL A 20 9.21 -39.00 -22.83
C VAL A 20 8.53 -37.69 -23.26
N ILE A 21 7.76 -37.70 -24.36
CA ILE A 21 7.00 -36.52 -24.79
C ILE A 21 5.94 -36.14 -23.75
N GLY A 22 5.24 -37.10 -23.15
CA GLY A 22 4.27 -36.83 -22.09
C GLY A 22 4.90 -36.15 -20.87
N VAL A 23 6.08 -36.60 -20.45
CA VAL A 23 6.83 -35.98 -19.33
C VAL A 23 7.30 -34.58 -19.70
N ILE A 24 7.83 -34.37 -20.90
CA ILE A 24 8.26 -33.04 -21.35
C ILE A 24 7.09 -32.06 -21.38
N LEU A 25 5.92 -32.49 -21.88
CA LEU A 25 4.73 -31.64 -21.95
C LEU A 25 4.15 -31.32 -20.55
N MET A 26 4.13 -32.29 -19.64
CA MET A 26 3.69 -32.08 -18.26
C MET A 26 4.60 -31.10 -17.52
N VAL A 27 5.92 -31.26 -17.68
CA VAL A 27 6.90 -30.37 -17.06
C VAL A 27 6.82 -28.97 -17.69
N ALA A 28 6.66 -28.86 -19.01
CA ALA A 28 6.58 -27.57 -19.68
C ALA A 28 5.41 -26.70 -19.18
N ILE A 29 4.20 -27.28 -19.08
CA ILE A 29 3.03 -26.51 -18.65
C ILE A 29 3.15 -26.13 -17.16
N THR A 30 3.61 -27.05 -16.31
CA THR A 30 3.77 -26.76 -14.88
C THR A 30 4.84 -25.69 -14.62
N VAL A 31 5.94 -25.67 -15.39
CA VAL A 31 6.97 -24.63 -15.30
C VAL A 31 6.42 -23.27 -15.73
N ILE A 32 5.64 -23.21 -16.82
CA ILE A 32 4.99 -21.96 -17.27
C ILE A 32 3.99 -21.47 -16.21
N LEU A 33 3.13 -22.35 -15.70
CA LEU A 33 2.14 -21.98 -14.68
C LEU A 33 2.81 -21.51 -13.37
N ALA A 34 3.86 -22.21 -12.93
CA ALA A 34 4.62 -21.83 -11.75
C ALA A 34 5.26 -20.45 -11.91
N ALA A 35 5.88 -20.16 -13.06
CA ALA A 35 6.49 -18.86 -13.35
C ALA A 35 5.46 -17.72 -13.35
N VAL A 36 4.28 -17.95 -13.94
CA VAL A 36 3.21 -16.95 -14.01
C VAL A 36 2.62 -16.68 -12.62
N ILE A 37 2.33 -17.71 -11.83
CA ILE A 37 1.82 -17.53 -10.46
C ILE A 37 2.86 -16.84 -9.59
N ALA A 38 4.14 -17.21 -9.70
CA ALA A 38 5.22 -16.55 -8.96
C ALA A 38 5.30 -15.05 -9.32
N ALA A 39 5.19 -14.70 -10.60
CA ALA A 39 5.14 -13.30 -11.03
C ALA A 39 3.95 -12.55 -10.40
N PHE A 40 2.76 -13.15 -10.36
CA PHE A 40 1.59 -12.55 -9.70
C PHE A 40 1.77 -12.41 -8.18
N VAL A 41 2.29 -13.43 -7.51
CA VAL A 41 2.54 -13.40 -6.06
C VAL A 41 3.58 -12.34 -5.70
N PHE A 42 4.69 -12.28 -6.43
CA PHE A 42 5.71 -11.25 -6.19
C PHE A 42 5.20 -9.85 -6.55
N SER A 43 4.39 -9.72 -7.59
CA SER A 43 3.74 -8.44 -7.94
C SER A 43 2.79 -7.96 -6.84
N MET A 44 2.08 -8.86 -6.15
CA MET A 44 1.19 -8.50 -5.03
C MET A 44 1.96 -8.30 -3.72
N SER A 45 3.05 -9.04 -3.49
CA SER A 45 3.90 -8.92 -2.30
C SER A 45 4.51 -7.52 -2.16
N ASN A 46 4.78 -6.84 -3.27
CA ASN A 46 5.37 -5.49 -3.26
C ASN A 46 4.35 -4.38 -2.97
N GLY A 47 3.05 -4.70 -2.89
CA GLY A 47 1.97 -3.69 -2.79
C GLY A 47 1.29 -3.58 -1.43
N VAL A 48 1.48 -4.54 -0.52
CA VAL A 48 0.75 -4.55 0.77
C VAL A 48 1.63 -3.96 1.87
N SER A 49 1.73 -2.63 1.93
CA SER A 49 2.20 -1.98 3.16
C SER A 49 1.11 -2.13 4.22
N LYS A 50 1.49 -2.58 5.42
CA LYS A 50 0.58 -2.47 6.57
C LYS A 50 0.28 -0.99 6.79
N PRO A 51 -1.00 -0.59 6.99
CA PRO A 51 -1.31 0.76 7.38
C PRO A 51 -0.73 1.00 8.78
N TYR A 52 -0.10 2.14 8.96
CA TYR A 52 0.32 2.62 10.26
C TYR A 52 -0.92 3.03 11.06
N THR A 53 -0.91 2.69 12.35
CA THR A 53 -1.99 3.00 13.28
C THR A 53 -1.53 4.07 14.26
N VAL A 54 -2.00 5.29 14.04
CA VAL A 54 -1.82 6.45 14.92
C VAL A 54 -3.18 7.11 15.13
N GLY A 55 -3.54 7.37 16.38
CA GLY A 55 -4.77 8.03 16.76
C GLY A 55 -4.57 9.54 16.85
N ILE A 56 -5.24 10.29 15.97
CA ILE A 56 -5.31 11.74 16.04
C ILE A 56 -6.74 12.16 16.38
N THR A 57 -6.87 13.15 17.25
CA THR A 57 -8.14 13.81 17.54
C THR A 57 -8.09 15.24 17.04
N ILE A 58 -9.12 15.63 16.30
CA ILE A 58 -9.30 16.99 15.78
C ILE A 58 -10.60 17.53 16.37
N LYS A 59 -10.52 18.68 17.04
CA LYS A 59 -11.67 19.30 17.71
C LYS A 59 -11.68 20.81 17.49
N LYS A 60 -12.87 21.37 17.36
CA LYS A 60 -13.07 22.81 17.40
C LYS A 60 -13.21 23.28 18.84
N THR A 61 -12.47 24.33 19.18
CA THR A 61 -12.56 24.99 20.48
C THR A 61 -13.71 25.99 20.48
N THR A 62 -14.17 26.39 21.67
CA THR A 62 -15.21 27.41 21.84
C THR A 62 -14.79 28.78 21.28
N SER A 63 -13.49 29.03 21.18
CA SER A 63 -12.91 30.26 20.60
C SER A 63 -12.94 30.28 19.07
N GLY A 64 -13.24 29.14 18.42
CA GLY A 64 -13.25 29.00 16.97
C GLY A 64 -11.97 28.39 16.38
N ASP A 65 -10.93 28.16 17.19
CA ASP A 65 -9.68 27.53 16.77
C ASP A 65 -9.85 26.01 16.62
N VAL A 66 -9.02 25.38 15.79
CA VAL A 66 -8.97 23.92 15.65
C VAL A 66 -7.78 23.37 16.41
N LEU A 67 -8.07 22.54 17.40
CA LEU A 67 -7.08 21.81 18.19
C LEU A 67 -6.92 20.40 17.64
N ILE A 68 -5.69 20.08 17.26
CA ILE A 68 -5.25 18.75 16.82
C ILE A 68 -4.43 18.16 17.96
N THR A 69 -4.71 16.92 18.35
CA THR A 69 -4.01 16.23 19.44
C THR A 69 -3.61 14.83 19.02
N ASN A 70 -2.36 14.47 19.29
CA ASN A 70 -1.88 13.11 19.12
C ASN A 70 -2.28 12.27 20.35
N VAL A 71 -3.17 11.30 20.15
CA VAL A 71 -3.65 10.36 21.19
C VAL A 71 -2.72 9.15 21.32
N GLY A 72 -1.79 8.98 20.36
CA GLY A 72 -0.84 7.90 20.30
C GLY A 72 -1.34 6.71 19.50
N GLY A 73 -0.66 5.59 19.64
CA GLY A 73 -0.91 4.37 18.87
C GLY A 73 0.33 3.50 18.85
N PRO A 74 0.23 2.24 18.41
CA PRO A 74 1.37 1.33 18.36
C PRO A 74 2.49 1.83 17.45
N ASP A 75 2.16 2.66 16.44
CA ASP A 75 3.12 3.13 15.44
C ASP A 75 3.55 4.59 15.62
N VAL A 76 3.13 5.27 16.70
CA VAL A 76 3.42 6.70 16.93
C VAL A 76 4.92 6.99 16.95
N GLY A 77 5.72 6.08 17.53
CA GLY A 77 7.19 6.22 17.60
C GLY A 77 7.90 6.05 16.27
N GLN A 78 7.20 5.63 15.21
CA GLN A 78 7.76 5.48 13.86
C GLN A 78 7.51 6.73 13.00
N MET A 79 6.81 7.75 13.50
CA MET A 79 6.57 9.01 12.79
C MET A 79 7.83 9.88 12.76
N GLN A 80 8.25 10.21 11.54
CA GLN A 80 9.40 11.08 11.28
C GLN A 80 8.97 12.54 11.12
N SER A 81 7.93 12.78 10.34
CA SER A 81 7.33 14.10 10.17
C SER A 81 5.81 14.03 10.22
N VAL A 82 5.19 15.12 10.68
CA VAL A 82 3.74 15.29 10.70
C VAL A 82 3.42 16.63 10.08
N THR A 83 2.58 16.63 9.05
CA THR A 83 2.12 17.83 8.37
C THR A 83 0.61 17.96 8.49
N VAL A 84 0.16 19.20 8.57
CA VAL A 84 -1.25 19.54 8.66
C VAL A 84 -1.64 20.37 7.45
N SER A 85 -2.75 20.01 6.82
CA SER A 85 -3.38 20.79 5.77
C SER A 85 -4.86 20.95 6.08
N TYR A 86 -5.44 22.08 5.73
CA TYR A 86 -6.84 22.37 5.98
C TYR A 86 -7.46 23.17 4.85
N GLN A 87 -8.76 23.04 4.65
CA GLN A 87 -9.52 23.81 3.67
C GLN A 87 -10.57 24.68 4.37
N PRO A 88 -10.41 26.02 4.36
CA PRO A 88 -11.46 26.93 4.80
C PRO A 88 -12.66 26.92 3.85
N SER A 89 -13.86 27.20 4.37
CA SER A 89 -15.10 27.17 3.58
C SER A 89 -15.00 28.08 2.36
N GLY A 90 -15.13 27.49 1.16
CA GLY A 90 -15.07 28.23 -0.11
C GLY A 90 -13.68 28.76 -0.50
N SER A 91 -12.60 28.28 0.15
CA SER A 91 -11.22 28.67 -0.14
C SER A 91 -10.37 27.50 -0.67
N THR A 92 -9.20 27.84 -1.19
CA THR A 92 -8.15 26.88 -1.55
C THR A 92 -7.57 26.22 -0.30
N VAL A 93 -7.09 24.98 -0.43
CA VAL A 93 -6.38 24.26 0.63
C VAL A 93 -5.19 25.08 1.12
N VAL A 94 -5.05 25.21 2.43
CA VAL A 94 -3.91 25.81 3.12
C VAL A 94 -3.07 24.68 3.72
N GLY A 95 -1.78 24.67 3.41
CA GLY A 95 -0.82 23.65 3.85
C GLY A 95 0.07 23.14 2.70
N PRO A 96 0.98 22.19 2.96
CA PRO A 96 1.24 21.54 4.26
C PRO A 96 2.05 22.44 5.21
N THR A 97 1.59 22.58 6.45
CA THR A 97 2.36 23.18 7.54
C THR A 97 3.04 22.07 8.34
N ASP A 98 4.32 22.25 8.66
CA ASP A 98 5.06 21.31 9.51
C ASP A 98 4.59 21.45 10.96
N ALA A 99 4.05 20.37 11.52
CA ALA A 99 3.60 20.26 12.90
C ALA A 99 4.33 19.09 13.60
N THR A 100 5.50 18.70 13.07
CA THR A 100 6.25 17.55 13.56
C THR A 100 6.63 17.72 15.03
N THR A 101 7.13 18.88 15.42
CA THR A 101 7.60 19.11 16.78
C THR A 101 6.48 18.98 17.81
N GLU A 102 5.28 19.40 17.42
CA GLU A 102 4.09 19.46 18.26
C GLU A 102 3.31 18.15 18.30
N LEU A 103 3.31 17.38 17.20
CA LEU A 103 2.48 16.18 17.06
C LEU A 103 3.27 14.86 17.01
N LYS A 104 4.60 14.88 17.06
CA LYS A 104 5.40 13.65 17.04
C LYS A 104 5.17 12.78 18.28
N ASP A 105 5.08 13.42 19.46
CA ASP A 105 4.91 12.72 20.72
C ASP A 105 3.44 12.58 21.14
N VAL A 106 3.15 11.52 21.89
CA VAL A 106 1.81 11.29 22.45
C VAL A 106 1.47 12.42 23.43
N GLY A 107 0.25 12.95 23.31
CA GLY A 107 -0.22 14.10 24.09
C GLY A 107 0.19 15.46 23.52
N GLY A 108 1.04 15.47 22.48
CA GLY A 108 1.36 16.66 21.72
C GLY A 108 0.14 17.24 21.01
N SER A 109 0.09 18.56 20.89
CA SER A 109 -1.04 19.26 20.27
C SER A 109 -0.60 20.44 19.41
N TYR A 110 -1.26 20.58 18.27
CA TYR A 110 -1.08 21.68 17.33
C TYR A 110 -2.41 22.43 17.17
N THR A 111 -2.36 23.76 17.16
CA THR A 111 -3.56 24.60 17.03
C THR A 111 -3.51 25.37 15.72
N ILE A 112 -4.60 25.35 14.98
CA ILE A 112 -4.83 26.22 13.83
C ILE A 112 -5.66 27.41 14.32
N ASP A 113 -5.09 28.60 14.27
CA ASP A 113 -5.76 29.84 14.67
C ASP A 113 -6.97 30.12 13.77
N GLY A 114 -8.15 30.24 14.38
CA GLY A 114 -9.43 30.48 13.72
C GLY A 114 -9.55 31.87 13.09
N THR A 115 -8.64 32.80 13.41
CA THR A 115 -8.59 34.14 12.79
C THR A 115 -8.08 34.13 11.35
N SER A 116 -7.39 33.06 10.93
CA SER A 116 -6.86 32.88 9.57
C SER A 116 -7.67 31.87 8.73
N ALA A 117 -8.74 31.31 9.29
CA ALA A 117 -9.59 30.35 8.60
C ALA A 117 -11.06 30.57 8.96
N PRO A 118 -11.90 31.08 8.04
CA PRO A 118 -13.35 30.98 8.22
C PRO A 118 -13.70 29.49 8.34
N THR A 119 -13.92 29.03 9.58
CA THR A 119 -14.28 27.66 9.98
C THR A 119 -13.66 26.59 9.07
N PRO A 120 -12.42 26.10 9.35
CA PRO A 120 -11.79 25.04 8.58
C PRO A 120 -12.78 23.89 8.33
N THR A 121 -13.30 23.81 7.12
CA THR A 121 -14.39 22.86 6.85
C THR A 121 -13.86 21.46 6.79
N HIS A 122 -12.57 21.29 6.47
CA HIS A 122 -11.92 20.00 6.36
C HIS A 122 -10.45 20.12 6.78
N VAL A 123 -10.02 19.30 7.74
CA VAL A 123 -8.64 19.25 8.26
C VAL A 123 -8.09 17.86 8.04
N ILE A 124 -6.88 17.78 7.48
CA ILE A 124 -6.18 16.54 7.16
C ILE A 124 -4.82 16.58 7.84
N VAL A 125 -4.52 15.54 8.61
CA VAL A 125 -3.24 15.31 9.27
C VAL A 125 -2.54 14.15 8.60
N THR A 126 -1.37 14.43 8.02
CA THR A 126 -0.56 13.45 7.29
C THR A 126 0.74 13.21 8.04
N ALA A 127 1.12 11.95 8.24
CA ALA A 127 2.42 11.60 8.80
C ALA A 127 3.29 10.90 7.76
N THR A 128 4.59 11.16 7.83
CA THR A 128 5.63 10.41 7.13
C THR A 128 6.34 9.51 8.13
N PHE A 129 6.45 8.22 7.82
CA PHE A 129 7.04 7.22 8.70
C PHE A 129 8.51 6.98 8.36
N ALA A 130 9.21 6.25 9.23
CA ALA A 130 10.63 5.92 9.07
C ALA A 130 10.97 5.16 7.78
N ASP A 131 9.99 4.51 7.15
CA ASP A 131 10.13 3.83 5.85
C ASP A 131 9.96 4.77 4.64
N GLY A 132 9.72 6.07 4.88
CA GLY A 132 9.49 7.09 3.86
C GLY A 132 8.07 7.11 3.31
N LYS A 133 7.16 6.25 3.79
CA LYS A 133 5.76 6.28 3.37
C LYS A 133 5.00 7.38 4.09
N THR A 134 4.09 8.02 3.35
CA THR A 134 3.16 9.02 3.88
C THR A 134 1.77 8.41 4.03
N GLN A 135 1.11 8.66 5.15
CA GLN A 135 -0.26 8.22 5.39
C GLN A 135 -1.07 9.31 6.10
N VAL A 136 -2.33 9.47 5.70
CA VAL A 136 -3.29 10.28 6.46
C VAL A 136 -3.65 9.53 7.73
N ILE A 137 -3.37 10.14 8.88
CA ILE A 137 -3.56 9.55 10.21
C ILE A 137 -4.77 10.14 10.96
N GLY A 138 -5.35 11.22 10.43
CA GLY A 138 -6.57 11.80 10.94
C GLY A 138 -7.15 12.81 9.97
N GLU A 139 -8.47 12.80 9.85
CA GLU A 139 -9.23 13.81 9.12
C GLU A 139 -10.49 14.16 9.91
N ALA A 140 -10.93 15.41 9.83
CA ALA A 140 -12.17 15.85 10.42
C ALA A 140 -12.69 17.13 9.78
N ASP A 141 -14.02 17.26 9.76
CA ASP A 141 -14.72 18.48 9.39
C ASP A 141 -15.10 19.25 10.68
N VAL A 142 -14.70 20.53 10.81
CA VAL A 142 -14.80 21.29 12.07
C VAL A 142 -15.38 22.71 11.98
#